data_AF-A0A0F9P203-F1
#
_entry.id   AF-A0A0F9P203-F1
#
_cell.length_a   1.000
_cell.length_b   1.000
_cell.length_c   1.000
_cell.angle_alpha   90.00
_cell.angle_beta   90.00
_cell.angle_gamma   90.00
#
_symmetry.space_group_name_H-M   'P 1'
#
loop_
_entity.id
_entity.type
_entity.pdbx_description
1 polymer ?
#
loop_
_entity_poly.entity_id
_entity_poly.type
_entity_poly.pdbx_seq_one_letter_code
_entity_poly.pdbx_strand_id
1 'polypeptide(L)'
;MLPINKNDVEWDIAIANRMHERIRDEVLTELLARDRKRGIPADGKVTVLDDEHIVIDRSLRDARHTGREHRMLSFRRWVQFCSEPRDEAAFKRELAVADRKQRITKGLEYTAEVAEAVSPKGHGHSKKRKVEV
;
A
#
# COMPACT_ATOMS: atom_id res chain seq x y z
N MET A 1 25.82 4.22 6.75
CA MET A 1 25.69 5.53 7.41
C MET A 1 24.20 5.80 7.56
N LEU A 2 23.74 6.04 8.79
CA LEU A 2 22.32 6.30 9.03
C LEU A 2 22.01 7.76 8.69
N PRO A 3 20.77 8.06 8.29
CA PRO A 3 20.37 9.44 8.04
C PRO A 3 20.45 10.22 9.36
N ILE A 4 21.05 11.41 9.28
CA ILE A 4 21.22 12.32 10.41
C ILE A 4 20.04 13.29 10.44
N ASN A 5 19.49 13.55 11.63
CA ASN A 5 18.41 14.50 11.84
C ASN A 5 18.95 15.94 11.98
N LYS A 6 18.04 16.92 12.07
CA LYS A 6 18.38 18.35 12.22
C LYS A 6 19.29 18.68 13.42
N ASN A 7 19.30 17.82 14.44
CA ASN A 7 20.09 18.01 15.66
C ASN A 7 21.46 17.31 15.59
N ASP A 8 21.89 16.88 14.40
CA ASP A 8 23.13 16.14 14.17
C ASP A 8 23.19 14.76 14.87
N VAL A 9 22.01 14.17 15.11
CA VAL A 9 21.86 12.83 15.71
C VAL A 9 21.39 11.84 14.65
N GLU A 10 22.00 10.65 14.61
CA GLU A 10 21.54 9.57 13.74
C GLU A 10 20.12 9.13 14.11
N TRP A 11 19.26 8.95 13.10
CA TRP A 11 17.95 8.36 13.31
C TRP A 11 18.05 6.91 13.75
N ASP A 12 17.19 6.52 14.69
CA ASP A 12 16.92 5.10 14.99
C ASP A 12 16.53 4.34 13.70
N ILE A 13 17.14 3.17 13.50
CA ILE A 13 16.98 2.37 12.27
C ILE A 13 15.53 1.97 12.02
N ALA A 14 14.79 1.61 13.06
CA ALA A 14 13.39 1.18 12.92
C ALA A 14 12.50 2.37 12.53
N ILE A 15 12.76 3.54 13.11
CA ILE A 15 12.08 4.79 12.72
C ILE A 15 12.41 5.15 11.28
N ALA A 16 13.69 5.13 10.93
CA ALA A 16 14.16 5.49 9.60
C ALA A 16 13.53 4.61 8.52
N ASN A 17 13.54 3.29 8.70
CA ASN A 17 12.96 2.34 7.76
C ASN A 17 11.46 2.56 7.59
N ARG A 18 10.73 2.69 8.70
CA ARG A 18 9.27 2.86 8.64
C ARG A 18 8.85 4.18 8.01
N MET A 19 9.59 5.25 8.30
CA MET A 19 9.35 6.54 7.66
C MET A 19 9.69 6.51 6.18
N HIS A 20 10.73 5.77 5.79
CA HIS A 20 11.09 5.59 4.40
C HIS A 20 10.02 4.82 3.61
N GLU A 21 9.43 3.78 4.20
CA GLU A 21 8.28 3.06 3.63
C GLU A 21 7.06 3.97 3.50
N ARG A 22 6.69 4.66 4.59
CA ARG A 22 5.57 5.60 4.60
C ARG A 22 5.72 6.68 3.52
N ILE A 23 6.90 7.29 3.40
CA ILE A 23 7.17 8.30 2.38
C ILE A 23 7.03 7.73 0.97
N ARG A 24 7.51 6.51 0.72
CA ARG A 24 7.33 5.83 -0.58
C ARG A 24 5.84 5.65 -0.90
N ASP A 25 5.07 5.14 0.06
CA ASP A 25 3.64 4.88 -0.14
C ASP A 25 2.85 6.17 -0.38
N GLU A 26 3.13 7.22 0.38
CA GLU A 26 2.48 8.52 0.21
C GLU A 26 2.83 9.16 -1.15
N VAL A 27 4.09 9.06 -1.60
CA VAL A 27 4.52 9.56 -2.91
C VAL A 27 3.87 8.77 -4.03
N LEU A 28 3.87 7.44 -3.94
CA LEU A 28 3.21 6.58 -4.92
C LEU A 28 1.71 6.91 -5.01
N THR A 29 1.04 7.04 -3.87
CA THR A 29 -0.38 7.42 -3.81
C THR A 29 -0.62 8.77 -4.48
N GLU A 30 0.22 9.76 -4.21
CA GLU A 30 0.13 11.08 -4.84
C GLU A 30 0.30 10.99 -6.37
N LEU A 31 1.30 10.25 -6.84
CA LEU A 31 1.58 10.10 -8.27
C LEU A 31 0.45 9.36 -9.00
N LEU A 32 -0.08 8.29 -8.41
CA LEU A 32 -1.24 7.57 -8.94
C LEU A 32 -2.49 8.47 -8.99
N ALA A 33 -2.69 9.32 -7.97
CA ALA A 33 -3.79 10.28 -7.98
C ALA A 33 -3.62 11.34 -9.09
N ARG A 34 -2.39 11.79 -9.36
CA ARG A 34 -2.09 12.70 -10.48
C ARG A 34 -2.35 12.04 -11.84
N ASP A 35 -1.92 10.80 -12.01
CA ASP A 35 -2.17 10.02 -13.22
C ASP A 35 -3.68 9.81 -13.46
N ARG A 36 -4.43 9.45 -12.41
CA ARG A 36 -5.89 9.33 -12.50
C ARG A 36 -6.55 10.65 -12.91
N LYS A 37 -6.08 11.79 -12.37
CA LYS A 37 -6.57 13.13 -12.78
C LYS A 37 -6.27 13.47 -14.24
N ARG A 38 -5.21 12.89 -14.81
CA ARG A 38 -4.83 13.02 -16.22
C ARG A 38 -5.60 12.05 -17.13
N GLY A 39 -6.45 11.19 -16.58
CA GLY A 39 -7.19 10.18 -17.33
C GLY A 39 -6.39 8.90 -17.61
N ILE A 40 -5.26 8.70 -16.94
CA ILE A 40 -4.42 7.51 -17.12
C ILE A 40 -5.06 6.33 -16.35
N PRO A 41 -5.30 5.18 -17.01
CA PRO A 41 -5.86 3.99 -16.37
C PRO A 41 -4.98 3.45 -15.23
N ALA A 42 -5.62 2.83 -14.24
CA ALA A 42 -4.93 2.28 -13.07
C ALA A 42 -4.02 1.09 -13.41
N ASP A 43 -4.34 0.33 -14.46
CA ASP A 43 -3.49 -0.74 -15.00
C ASP A 43 -2.29 -0.19 -15.80
N GLY A 44 -2.25 1.13 -16.02
CA GLY A 44 -1.21 1.83 -16.76
C GLY A 44 -1.21 1.53 -18.25
N LYS A 45 -2.23 0.84 -18.78
CA LYS A 45 -2.37 0.54 -20.20
C LYS A 45 -3.02 1.73 -20.90
N VAL A 46 -2.18 2.56 -21.50
CA VAL A 46 -2.59 3.72 -22.29
C VAL A 46 -2.68 3.32 -23.76
N THR A 47 -3.82 2.76 -24.14
CA THR A 47 -4.10 2.33 -25.51
C THR A 47 -5.42 2.89 -26.02
N VAL A 48 -5.48 3.23 -27.29
CA VAL A 48 -6.67 3.68 -28.01
C VAL A 48 -6.86 2.86 -29.29
N LEU A 49 -8.09 2.82 -29.80
CA LEU A 49 -8.41 2.20 -31.10
C LEU A 49 -8.24 3.23 -32.20
N ASP A 50 -7.44 2.89 -33.22
CA ASP A 50 -7.20 3.68 -34.42
C ASP A 50 -7.32 2.75 -35.64
N ASP A 51 -8.31 3.00 -36.51
CA ASP A 51 -8.58 2.25 -37.75
C ASP A 51 -8.30 0.72 -37.63
N GLU A 52 -9.03 0.06 -36.72
CA GLU A 52 -8.97 -1.38 -36.40
C GLU A 52 -7.73 -1.87 -35.65
N HIS A 53 -6.80 -1.00 -35.28
CA HIS A 53 -5.58 -1.34 -34.53
C HIS A 53 -5.60 -0.76 -33.10
N ILE A 54 -5.05 -1.51 -32.15
CA ILE A 54 -4.79 -1.00 -30.79
C ILE A 54 -3.43 -0.30 -30.81
N VAL A 55 -3.44 1.04 -30.71
CA VAL A 55 -2.23 1.86 -30.65
C VAL A 55 -2.02 2.43 -29.26
N ILE A 56 -0.76 2.70 -28.89
CA ILE A 56 -0.44 3.34 -27.61
C ILE A 56 -0.74 4.83 -27.70
N ASP A 57 -1.53 5.36 -26.76
CA ASP A 57 -1.71 6.81 -26.61
C ASP A 57 -0.42 7.41 -26.05
N ARG A 58 0.38 8.00 -26.95
CA ARG A 58 1.67 8.61 -26.59
C ARG A 58 1.50 9.80 -25.64
N SER A 59 0.42 10.57 -25.77
CA SER A 59 0.17 11.74 -24.93
C SER A 59 -0.04 11.34 -23.47
N LEU A 60 -0.87 10.31 -23.23
CA LEU A 60 -1.12 9.78 -21.89
C LEU A 60 0.07 8.99 -21.36
N ARG A 61 0.82 8.29 -22.23
CA ARG A 61 2.04 7.59 -21.85
C ARG A 61 3.10 8.56 -21.33
N ASP A 62 3.34 9.65 -22.05
CA ASP A 62 4.36 10.64 -21.68
C ASP A 62 3.93 11.46 -20.47
N ALA A 63 2.62 11.58 -20.24
CA ALA A 63 2.05 12.20 -19.05
C ALA A 63 2.05 11.28 -17.81
N ARG A 64 2.37 9.99 -17.93
CA ARG A 64 2.41 9.06 -16.80
C ARG A 64 3.57 9.37 -15.88
N HIS A 65 3.36 9.28 -14.57
CA HIS A 65 4.46 9.38 -13.63
C HIS A 65 5.54 8.35 -13.91
N THR A 66 6.79 8.71 -13.65
CA THR A 66 7.95 7.85 -13.91
C THR A 66 8.59 7.37 -12.62
N GLY A 67 9.33 6.25 -12.68
CA GLY A 67 10.14 5.80 -11.55
C GLY A 67 11.22 6.83 -11.14
N ARG A 68 11.66 7.68 -12.08
CA ARG A 68 12.56 8.80 -11.76
C ARG A 68 11.87 9.86 -10.92
N GLU A 69 10.64 10.26 -11.29
CA GLU A 69 9.84 11.22 -10.53
C GLU A 69 9.56 10.69 -9.11
N HIS A 70 9.18 9.42 -8.99
CA HIS A 70 8.97 8.76 -7.70
C HIS A 70 10.22 8.83 -6.80
N ARG A 71 11.40 8.47 -7.32
CA ARG A 71 12.66 8.54 -6.56
C ARG A 71 12.99 9.96 -6.12
N MET A 72 12.84 10.94 -7.01
CA MET A 72 13.13 12.35 -6.72
C MET A 72 12.21 12.92 -5.64
N LEU A 73 10.90 12.65 -5.73
CA LEU A 73 9.94 13.12 -4.74
C LEU A 73 10.11 12.42 -3.39
N SER A 74 10.36 11.10 -3.40
CA SER A 74 10.66 10.34 -2.17
C SER A 74 11.89 10.91 -1.48
N PHE A 75 12.97 11.17 -2.22
CA PHE A 75 14.19 11.76 -1.68
C PHE A 75 13.95 13.17 -1.12
N ARG A 76 13.21 14.03 -1.84
CA ARG A 76 12.87 15.37 -1.35
C ARG A 76 12.09 15.33 -0.04
N ARG A 77 11.06 14.47 0.05
CA ARG A 77 10.30 14.30 1.29
C ARG A 77 11.15 13.72 2.41
N TRP A 78 12.08 12.81 2.09
CA TRP A 78 13.04 12.28 3.04
C TRP A 78 13.94 13.37 3.63
N VAL A 79 14.52 14.22 2.78
CA VAL A 79 15.34 15.35 3.21
C VAL A 79 14.54 16.31 4.08
N GLN A 80 13.30 16.62 3.68
CA GLN A 80 12.41 17.46 4.48
C GLN A 80 12.17 16.84 5.87
N PHE A 81 11.84 15.56 5.93
CA PHE A 81 11.65 14.83 7.17
C PHE A 81 12.88 14.93 8.10
N CYS A 82 14.07 14.72 7.57
CA CYS A 82 15.31 14.84 8.35
C CYS A 82 15.59 16.27 8.83
N SER A 83 15.14 17.28 8.09
CA SER A 83 15.39 18.71 8.38
C SER A 83 14.43 19.33 9.40
N GLU A 84 13.33 18.66 9.74
CA GLU A 84 12.33 19.17 10.68
C GLU A 84 12.71 18.80 12.13
N PRO A 85 12.61 19.73 13.10
CA PRO A 85 12.81 19.39 14.50
C PRO A 85 11.63 18.53 14.96
N ARG A 86 11.86 17.23 15.18
CA ARG A 86 10.82 16.29 15.58
C ARG A 86 11.22 15.49 16.81
N ASP A 87 10.24 15.22 17.65
CA ASP A 87 10.39 14.40 18.85
C ASP A 87 10.42 12.91 18.47
N GLU A 88 11.60 12.30 18.57
CA GLU A 88 11.81 10.88 18.30
C GLU A 88 10.95 9.99 19.22
N ALA A 89 10.65 10.43 20.44
CA ALA A 89 9.81 9.69 21.37
C ALA A 89 8.37 9.55 20.87
N ALA A 90 7.86 10.55 20.15
CA ALA A 90 6.55 10.47 19.51
C ALA A 90 6.51 9.38 18.43
N PHE A 91 7.56 9.28 17.60
CA PHE A 91 7.67 8.23 16.59
C PHE A 91 7.77 6.83 17.19
N LYS A 92 8.54 6.67 18.27
CA LYS A 92 8.63 5.37 18.98
C LYS A 92 7.27 4.93 19.50
N ARG A 93 6.45 5.86 20.02
CA ARG A 93 5.08 5.56 20.45
C ARG A 93 4.17 5.17 19.27
N GLU A 94 4.22 5.90 18.17
CA GLU A 94 3.46 5.54 16.96
C GLU A 94 3.83 4.16 16.43
N LEU A 95 5.14 3.86 16.36
CA LEU A 95 5.66 2.54 15.99
C LEU A 95 5.11 1.43 16.88
N ALA A 96 5.20 1.61 18.20
CA ALA A 96 4.69 0.63 19.15
C ALA A 96 3.17 0.40 19.01
N VAL A 97 2.40 1.46 18.75
CA VAL A 97 0.95 1.36 18.49
C VAL A 97 0.69 0.61 17.19
N ALA A 98 1.43 0.91 16.13
CA ALA A 98 1.24 0.30 14.83
C ALA A 98 1.62 -1.19 14.84
N ASP A 99 2.71 -1.56 15.53
CA ASP A 99 3.10 -2.97 15.73
C ASP A 99 2.06 -3.72 16.55
N ARG A 100 1.51 -3.10 17.60
CA ARG A 100 0.42 -3.69 18.38
C ARG A 100 -0.83 -3.93 17.55
N LYS A 101 -1.22 -2.96 16.70
CA LYS A 101 -2.35 -3.12 15.78
C LYS A 101 -2.11 -4.28 14.82
N GLN A 102 -0.93 -4.38 14.23
CA GLN A 102 -0.60 -5.46 13.31
C GLN A 102 -0.64 -6.85 13.97
N ARG A 103 -0.17 -6.96 15.22
CA ARG A 103 -0.29 -8.22 16.00
C ARG A 103 -1.75 -8.59 16.25
N ILE A 104 -2.60 -7.62 16.59
CA ILE A 104 -4.03 -7.86 16.80
C ILE A 104 -4.68 -8.32 15.49
N THR A 105 -4.41 -7.65 14.36
CA THR A 105 -4.97 -8.02 13.06
C THR A 105 -4.55 -9.44 12.66
N LYS A 106 -3.27 -9.80 12.78
CA LYS A 106 -2.81 -11.18 12.51
C LYS A 106 -3.47 -12.21 13.43
N GLY A 107 -3.67 -11.87 14.70
CA GLY A 107 -4.40 -12.72 15.64
C GLY A 107 -5.85 -12.93 15.20
N LEU A 108 -6.53 -11.87 14.75
CA LEU A 108 -7.90 -11.95 14.23
C LEU A 108 -7.99 -12.79 12.94
N GLU A 109 -7.07 -12.59 11.99
CA GLU A 109 -6.98 -13.38 10.76
C GLU A 109 -6.78 -14.87 11.07
N TYR A 110 -5.86 -15.21 11.97
CA TYR A 110 -5.64 -16.58 12.41
C TYR A 110 -6.89 -17.17 13.08
N THR A 111 -7.57 -16.41 13.95
CA THR A 111 -8.82 -16.89 14.55
C THR A 111 -9.95 -17.03 13.55
N ALA A 112 -10.00 -16.20 12.51
CA ALA A 112 -10.97 -16.30 11.43
C ALA A 112 -10.72 -17.56 10.58
N GLU A 113 -9.45 -17.84 10.24
CA GLU A 113 -9.05 -19.07 9.54
C GLU A 113 -9.41 -20.33 10.35
N VAL A 114 -9.14 -20.31 11.66
CA VAL A 114 -9.53 -21.42 12.56
C VAL A 114 -11.05 -21.57 12.65
N ALA A 115 -11.81 -20.47 12.73
CA ALA A 115 -13.27 -20.52 12.76
C ALA A 115 -13.89 -21.04 11.46
N GLU A 116 -13.27 -20.73 10.31
CA GLU A 116 -13.67 -21.26 9.00
C GLU A 116 -13.34 -22.75 8.87
N ALA A 117 -12.19 -23.19 9.40
CA ALA A 117 -11.79 -24.60 9.42
C ALA A 117 -12.65 -25.48 10.37
N VAL A 118 -13.20 -24.88 11.44
CA VAL A 118 -14.03 -25.57 12.45
C VAL A 118 -15.54 -25.51 12.10
N SER A 119 -15.95 -24.78 11.07
CA SER A 119 -17.34 -24.79 10.59
C SER A 119 -17.72 -26.19 10.08
N PRO A 120 -18.69 -26.90 10.72
CA PRO A 120 -19.08 -28.22 10.29
C PRO A 120 -19.75 -28.12 8.91
N LYS A 121 -19.17 -28.79 7.91
CA LYS A 121 -19.81 -29.01 6.61
C LYS A 121 -21.20 -29.59 6.84
N GLY A 122 -22.22 -28.77 6.59
CA GLY A 122 -23.62 -29.16 6.76
C GLY A 122 -23.94 -30.45 5.99
N HIS A 123 -24.50 -31.42 6.71
CA HIS A 123 -25.15 -32.59 6.14
C HIS A 123 -26.37 -32.14 5.32
N GLY A 124 -26.20 -32.00 4.01
CA GLY A 124 -27.28 -31.85 3.05
C GLY A 124 -27.54 -33.15 2.30
N HIS A 125 -28.34 -34.07 2.86
CA HIS A 125 -29.11 -35.03 2.05
C HIS A 125 -30.24 -35.68 2.85
N SER A 126 -31.40 -35.03 2.94
CA SER A 126 -32.67 -35.72 3.17
C SER A 126 -33.32 -36.01 1.81
N LYS A 127 -33.18 -37.26 1.33
CA LYS A 127 -33.98 -37.75 0.21
C LYS A 127 -35.43 -37.93 0.70
N LYS A 128 -36.36 -37.17 0.13
CA LYS A 128 -37.81 -37.43 0.26
C LYS A 128 -38.11 -38.79 -0.37
N ARG A 129 -38.57 -39.77 0.41
CA ARG A 129 -39.22 -40.97 -0.13
C ARG A 129 -40.63 -40.60 -0.56
N LYS A 130 -40.92 -40.78 -1.85
CA LYS A 130 -42.26 -40.78 -2.43
C LYS A 130 -42.93 -42.08 -1.97
N VAL A 131 -44.07 -41.99 -1.29
CA VAL A 131 -44.96 -43.13 -1.05
C VAL A 131 -45.99 -43.08 -2.16
N GLU A 132 -45.99 -44.10 -3.03
CA GLU A 132 -47.08 -44.34 -3.99
C GLU A 132 -48.21 -45.07 -3.26
N VAL A 133 -49.45 -44.68 -3.60
CA VAL A 133 -50.71 -45.24 -3.13
C VAL A 133 -51.11 -46.39 -4.05
#